data_AF-A0A519M247-F1
#
_entry.id   AF-A0A519M247-F1
#
_cell.length_a   1.000
_cell.length_b   1.000
_cell.length_c   1.000
_cell.angle_alpha   90.00
_cell.angle_beta   90.00
_cell.angle_gamma   90.00
#
_symmetry.space_group_name_H-M   'P 1'
#
loop_
_entity.id
_entity.type
_entity.pdbx_description
1 polymer ?
#
loop_
_entity_poly.entity_id
_entity_poly.type
_entity_poly.pdbx_seq_one_letter_code
_entity_poly.pdbx_strand_id
1 'polypeptide(L)'
;MLHLGKEHNNIVHLKVLKNSDPMLAMIFALLIFSMSGIPPLGGFFVKLDVLAALIDSSRFYTNYILFFFTVASFFYYLRLVKIIFFDEEKGYSKPVAKNEERLKIISVLFLVLLFYLFIVQKPLLMMQAKALMVLLH
;
A
#
# COMPACT_ATOMS: atom_id res chain seq x y z
N MET A 1 -19.49 -33.89 15.06
CA MET A 1 -19.69 -32.75 15.98
C MET A 1 -18.38 -32.45 16.68
N LEU A 2 -17.72 -31.37 16.27
CA LEU A 2 -16.73 -30.54 16.95
C LEU A 2 -16.55 -29.34 15.99
N HIS A 3 -17.57 -28.50 15.85
CA HIS A 3 -17.75 -27.29 16.67
C HIS A 3 -16.48 -26.44 16.79
N LEU A 4 -16.60 -25.24 16.20
CA LEU A 4 -16.13 -23.99 16.77
C LEU A 4 -14.62 -23.75 16.72
N GLY A 5 -14.21 -23.15 15.59
CA GLY A 5 -12.91 -22.52 15.46
C GLY A 5 -12.69 -21.85 14.10
N LYS A 6 -13.75 -21.37 13.41
CA LYS A 6 -13.57 -20.37 12.34
C LYS A 6 -13.22 -19.05 13.02
N GLU A 7 -12.04 -19.00 13.61
CA GLU A 7 -11.40 -17.78 14.04
C GLU A 7 -11.32 -16.90 12.79
N HIS A 8 -12.07 -15.80 12.78
CA HIS A 8 -12.00 -14.73 11.79
C HIS A 8 -10.66 -13.99 11.91
N ASN A 9 -9.55 -14.72 11.94
CA ASN A 9 -8.24 -14.13 11.84
C ASN A 9 -7.96 -13.88 10.36
N ASN A 10 -8.44 -12.73 9.88
CA ASN A 10 -8.20 -12.25 8.52
C ASN A 10 -6.71 -12.31 8.14
N ILE A 11 -5.82 -12.10 9.12
CA ILE A 11 -4.37 -12.19 8.94
C ILE A 11 -3.90 -13.62 8.62
N VAL A 12 -4.55 -14.64 9.19
CA VAL A 12 -4.25 -16.06 8.91
C VAL A 12 -4.69 -16.44 7.50
N HIS A 13 -5.84 -15.94 7.02
CA HIS A 13 -6.26 -16.12 5.63
C HIS A 13 -5.29 -15.46 4.63
N LEU A 14 -4.72 -14.30 4.98
CA LEU A 14 -3.69 -13.64 4.17
C LEU A 14 -2.36 -14.42 4.15
N LYS A 15 -2.00 -15.11 5.24
CA LYS A 15 -0.87 -16.04 5.26
C LYS A 15 -1.12 -17.19 4.29
N VAL A 16 -2.26 -17.89 4.40
CA VAL A 16 -2.63 -18.98 3.47
C VAL A 16 -2.58 -18.55 2.01
N LEU A 17 -2.96 -17.30 1.70
CA LEU A 17 -2.88 -16.71 0.36
C LEU A 17 -1.46 -16.66 -0.22
N LYS A 18 -0.45 -16.39 0.62
CA LYS A 18 0.98 -16.44 0.23
C LYS A 18 1.38 -17.83 -0.27
N ASN A 19 0.88 -18.87 0.39
CA ASN A 19 1.20 -20.25 0.06
C ASN A 19 0.40 -20.80 -1.13
N SER A 20 -0.82 -20.31 -1.38
CA SER A 20 -1.65 -20.72 -2.52
C SER A 20 -1.30 -19.96 -3.80
N ASP A 21 -1.13 -18.64 -3.75
CA ASP A 21 -0.87 -17.77 -4.89
C ASP A 21 0.20 -16.72 -4.53
N PRO A 22 1.50 -17.08 -4.61
CA PRO A 22 2.59 -16.21 -4.17
C PRO A 22 2.66 -14.89 -4.96
N MET A 23 2.24 -14.90 -6.23
CA MET A 23 2.18 -13.69 -7.04
C MET A 23 1.10 -12.71 -6.55
N LEU A 24 -0.06 -13.22 -6.15
CA LEU A 24 -1.14 -12.41 -5.59
C LEU A 24 -0.73 -11.79 -4.24
N ALA A 25 -0.06 -12.58 -3.40
CA ALA A 25 0.49 -12.10 -2.13
C ALA A 25 1.55 -11.01 -2.34
N MET A 26 2.43 -11.12 -3.35
CA MET A 26 3.41 -10.08 -3.67
C MET A 26 2.77 -8.74 -4.05
N ILE A 27 1.69 -8.75 -4.84
CA ILE A 27 0.96 -7.50 -5.15
C ILE A 27 0.34 -6.92 -3.89
N PHE A 28 -0.23 -7.77 -3.03
CA PHE A 28 -0.81 -7.33 -1.77
C PHE A 28 0.24 -6.71 -0.84
N ALA A 29 1.47 -7.26 -0.83
CA ALA A 29 2.60 -6.66 -0.14
C ALA A 29 2.97 -5.30 -0.72
N LEU A 30 3.04 -5.18 -2.06
CA LEU A 30 3.32 -3.91 -2.74
C LEU A 30 2.24 -2.85 -2.47
N LEU A 31 0.97 -3.27 -2.37
CA LEU A 31 -0.14 -2.42 -1.96
C LEU A 31 0.04 -1.88 -0.54
N ILE A 32 0.32 -2.75 0.42
CA ILE A 32 0.55 -2.36 1.82
C ILE A 32 1.76 -1.43 1.90
N PHE A 33 2.84 -1.71 1.17
CA PHE A 33 4.01 -0.84 1.10
C PHE A 33 3.69 0.52 0.48
N SER A 34 2.81 0.58 -0.53
CA SER A 34 2.40 1.84 -1.15
C SER A 34 1.63 2.71 -0.16
N MET A 35 0.72 2.09 0.61
CA MET A 35 -0.01 2.77 1.69
C MET A 35 0.90 3.19 2.85
N SER A 36 1.92 2.38 3.18
CA SER A 36 2.86 2.69 4.25
C SER A 36 3.75 3.88 3.90
N GLY A 37 3.92 4.19 2.62
CA GLY A 37 4.78 5.26 2.16
C GLY A 37 6.26 4.87 2.24
N ILE A 38 6.62 3.68 1.74
CA ILE A 38 8.03 3.31 1.55
C ILE A 38 8.61 4.17 0.39
N PRO A 39 9.83 4.69 0.49
CA PRO A 39 10.44 5.62 -0.48
C PRO A 39 10.34 5.29 -1.99
N PRO A 40 10.35 4.04 -2.46
CA PRO A 40 10.24 3.75 -3.90
C PRO A 40 8.79 3.80 -4.43
N LEU A 41 7.78 4.02 -3.57
CA LEU A 41 6.36 3.93 -3.95
C LEU A 41 5.69 5.32 -3.94
N GLY A 42 4.79 5.55 -4.91
CA GLY A 42 4.12 6.84 -5.12
C GLY A 42 3.42 7.42 -3.88
N GLY A 43 2.91 6.56 -2.99
CA GLY A 43 2.26 6.98 -1.74
C GLY A 43 3.17 7.71 -0.75
N PHE A 44 4.50 7.54 -0.84
CA PHE A 44 5.45 8.32 -0.05
C PHE A 44 5.55 9.77 -0.54
N PHE A 45 5.65 9.96 -1.86
CA PHE A 45 5.77 11.28 -2.47
C PHE A 45 4.55 12.16 -2.19
N VAL A 46 3.34 11.58 -2.21
CA VAL A 46 2.12 12.31 -1.82
C VAL A 46 2.23 12.88 -0.40
N LYS A 47 2.70 12.08 0.57
CA LYS A 47 2.82 12.53 1.96
C LYS A 47 3.90 13.60 2.12
N LEU A 48 5.01 13.48 1.39
CA LEU A 48 6.06 14.50 1.37
C LEU A 48 5.57 15.81 0.79
N ASP A 49 4.82 15.78 -0.33
CA ASP A 49 4.28 16.98 -0.96
C ASP A 49 3.32 17.71 0.00
N VAL A 50 2.49 16.97 0.75
CA VAL A 50 1.60 17.54 1.77
C VAL A 50 2.39 18.14 2.94
N LEU A 51 3.45 17.47 3.41
CA LEU A 51 4.33 18.01 4.45
C LEU A 51 5.05 19.28 3.98
N ALA A 52 5.55 19.31 2.74
CA ALA A 52 6.19 20.48 2.15
C ALA A 52 5.22 21.66 2.07
N ALA A 53 3.99 21.43 1.59
CA ALA A 53 2.95 22.46 1.54
C ALA A 53 2.58 23.00 2.95
N LEU A 54 2.61 22.15 3.98
CA LEU A 54 2.35 22.59 5.36
C LEU A 54 3.50 23.43 5.92
N ILE A 55 4.75 23.11 5.59
CA ILE A 55 5.93 23.90 5.94
C ILE A 55 5.83 25.29 5.31
N ASP A 56 5.51 25.37 4.02
CA ASP A 56 5.33 26.64 3.30
C ASP A 56 4.17 27.46 3.88
N SER A 57 3.12 26.80 4.38
CA SER A 57 1.99 27.47 5.04
C SER A 57 2.28 27.96 6.47
N SER A 58 3.49 27.76 7.01
CA SER A 58 3.93 28.08 8.39
C SER A 58 3.12 27.39 9.52
N ARG A 59 2.34 26.35 9.20
CA ARG A 59 1.48 25.62 10.16
C ARG A 59 2.22 24.47 10.84
N PHE A 60 3.14 24.80 11.74
CA PHE A 60 3.99 23.81 12.40
C PHE A 60 3.23 22.75 13.20
N TYR A 61 2.13 23.12 13.88
CA TYR A 61 1.35 22.17 14.69
C TYR A 61 0.77 21.01 13.86
N THR A 62 0.13 21.32 12.73
CA THR A 62 -0.43 20.31 11.82
C THR A 62 0.67 19.47 11.17
N ASN A 63 1.80 20.09 10.84
CA ASN A 63 2.95 19.40 10.25
C ASN A 63 3.49 18.29 11.19
N TYR A 64 3.64 18.58 12.48
CA TYR A 64 4.09 17.58 13.45
C TYR A 64 3.11 16.42 13.57
N ILE A 65 1.80 16.70 13.68
CA ILE A 65 0.78 15.64 13.76
C ILE A 65 0.84 14.73 12.53
N LEU A 66 0.88 15.32 11.33
CA LEU A 66 0.94 14.58 10.08
C LEU A 66 2.20 13.70 9.99
N PHE A 67 3.34 14.24 10.44
CA PHE A 67 4.59 13.49 10.51
C PHE A 67 4.48 12.26 11.43
N PHE A 68 3.96 12.43 12.65
CA PHE A 68 3.77 11.32 13.59
C PHE A 68 2.82 10.25 13.05
N PHE A 69 1.69 10.65 12.44
CA PHE A 69 0.75 9.70 11.82
C PHE A 69 1.37 8.93 10.64
N THR A 70 2.23 9.58 9.87
CA THR A 70 2.95 8.95 8.76
C THR A 70 3.92 7.89 9.27
N VAL A 71 4.71 8.23 10.29
CA VAL A 71 5.66 7.31 10.93
C VAL A 71 4.93 6.14 11.60
N ALA A 72 3.85 6.41 12.35
CA ALA A 72 3.05 5.37 13.00
C ALA A 72 2.46 4.39 11.98
N SER A 73 1.93 4.91 10.88
CA SER A 73 1.40 4.10 9.78
C SER A 73 2.48 3.25 9.14
N PHE A 74 3.67 3.81 8.89
CA PHE A 74 4.80 3.09 8.32
C PHE A 74 5.18 1.87 9.19
N PHE A 75 5.29 2.05 10.51
CA PHE A 75 5.57 0.95 11.43
C PHE A 75 4.47 -0.12 11.45
N TYR A 76 3.20 0.28 11.48
CA TYR A 76 2.08 -0.65 11.52
C TYR A 76 2.01 -1.52 10.27
N TYR A 77 2.14 -0.92 9.09
CA TYR A 77 2.07 -1.65 7.81
C TYR A 77 3.29 -2.54 7.57
N LEU A 78 4.50 -2.12 7.97
CA LEU A 78 5.68 -2.99 7.92
C LEU A 78 5.52 -4.22 8.83
N ARG A 79 4.97 -4.03 10.03
CA ARG A 79 4.67 -5.15 10.94
C ARG A 79 3.69 -6.12 10.31
N LEU A 80 2.66 -5.62 9.61
CA LEU A 80 1.68 -6.46 8.91
C LEU A 80 2.34 -7.32 7.82
N VAL A 81 3.17 -6.72 6.96
CA VAL A 81 3.91 -7.47 5.93
C VAL A 81 4.86 -8.49 6.56
N LYS A 82 5.54 -8.12 7.66
CA LYS A 82 6.38 -9.06 8.41
C LYS A 82 5.60 -10.28 8.87
N ILE A 83 4.42 -10.07 9.46
CA ILE A 83 3.56 -11.16 9.93
C ILE A 83 3.12 -12.04 8.77
N ILE A 84 2.71 -11.47 7.62
CA ILE A 84 2.20 -12.26 6.50
C ILE A 84 3.31 -13.09 5.83
N PHE A 85 4.52 -12.55 5.69
CA PHE A 85 5.60 -13.19 4.91
C PHE A 85 6.60 -14.00 5.72
N PHE A 86 6.97 -13.55 6.92
CA PHE A 86 8.09 -14.10 7.68
C PHE A 86 7.66 -14.95 8.88
N ASP A 87 6.40 -14.92 9.25
CA ASP A 87 5.88 -15.68 10.39
C ASP A 87 5.45 -17.07 9.91
N GLU A 88 5.91 -18.12 10.57
CA GLU A 88 5.74 -19.50 10.11
C GLU A 88 4.26 -19.96 10.17
N GLU A 89 3.82 -20.65 9.12
CA GLU A 89 2.50 -21.27 9.07
C GLU A 89 2.53 -22.67 9.66
N LYS A 90 1.88 -22.84 10.82
CA LYS A 90 1.59 -24.17 11.36
C LYS A 90 0.30 -24.71 10.72
N GLY A 91 0.44 -25.50 9.66
CA GLY A 91 -0.55 -26.55 9.33
C GLY A 91 -1.69 -26.21 8.35
N TYR A 92 -1.47 -25.40 7.31
CA TYR A 92 -2.48 -25.23 6.24
C TYR A 92 -2.01 -25.83 4.91
N SER A 93 -2.85 -26.74 4.37
CA SER A 93 -2.61 -27.49 3.14
C SER A 93 -2.96 -26.66 1.91
N LYS A 94 -2.17 -26.81 0.83
CA LYS A 94 -2.26 -26.06 -0.44
C LYS A 94 -3.63 -26.25 -1.12
N PRO A 95 -4.46 -25.20 -1.28
CA PRO A 95 -5.47 -25.22 -2.33
C PRO A 95 -4.79 -24.84 -3.65
N VAL A 96 -4.79 -25.77 -4.61
CA VAL A 96 -4.30 -25.50 -5.98
C VAL A 96 -5.25 -24.49 -6.63
N ALA A 97 -4.73 -23.30 -6.94
CA ALA A 97 -5.50 -22.24 -7.59
C ALA A 97 -5.88 -22.67 -9.02
N LYS A 98 -7.17 -22.86 -9.28
CA LYS A 98 -7.71 -23.37 -10.55
C LYS A 98 -7.59 -22.38 -11.74
N ASN A 99 -6.87 -21.25 -11.61
CA ASN A 99 -6.82 -20.18 -12.62
C ASN A 99 -5.55 -19.30 -12.50
N GLU A 100 -4.36 -19.90 -12.44
CA GLU A 100 -3.09 -19.14 -12.30
C GLU A 100 -2.90 -18.06 -13.38
N GLU A 101 -3.35 -18.29 -14.62
CA GLU A 101 -3.14 -17.34 -15.72
C GLU A 101 -3.95 -16.04 -15.54
N ARG A 102 -5.22 -16.13 -15.09
CA ARG A 102 -6.04 -14.95 -14.84
C ARG A 102 -5.47 -14.10 -13.71
N LEU A 103 -5.00 -14.73 -12.63
CA LEU A 103 -4.41 -14.03 -11.50
C LEU A 103 -3.09 -13.34 -11.89
N LYS A 104 -2.26 -14.00 -12.71
CA LYS A 104 -1.05 -13.40 -13.28
C LYS A 104 -1.39 -12.17 -14.14
N ILE A 105 -2.37 -12.27 -15.03
CA ILE A 105 -2.78 -11.14 -15.88
C ILE A 105 -3.25 -9.94 -15.04
N ILE A 106 -4.13 -10.19 -14.06
CA ILE A 106 -4.65 -9.14 -13.16
C ILE A 106 -3.49 -8.50 -12.37
N SER A 107 -2.53 -9.30 -11.92
CA SER A 107 -1.36 -8.79 -11.20
C SER A 107 -0.49 -7.84 -12.01
N VAL A 108 -0.25 -8.20 -13.26
CA VAL A 108 0.58 -7.42 -14.17
C VAL A 108 -0.16 -6.12 -14.53
N LEU A 109 -1.46 -6.19 -14.82
CA LEU A 109 -2.31 -5.01 -15.03
C LEU A 109 -2.27 -4.05 -13.84
N PHE A 110 -2.32 -4.59 -12.62
CA PHE A 110 -2.27 -3.78 -11.41
C PHE A 110 -0.90 -3.11 -11.19
N LEU A 111 0.20 -3.82 -11.45
CA LEU A 111 1.55 -3.25 -11.41
C LEU A 111 1.75 -2.14 -12.46
N VAL A 112 1.27 -2.37 -13.68
CA VAL A 112 1.30 -1.38 -14.77
C VAL A 112 0.48 -0.15 -14.38
N LEU A 113 -0.69 -0.33 -13.77
CA LEU A 113 -1.52 0.76 -13.27
C LEU A 113 -0.80 1.59 -12.20
N LEU A 114 -0.17 0.94 -11.20
CA LEU A 114 0.61 1.65 -10.17
C LEU A 114 1.76 2.44 -10.77
N PHE A 115 2.47 1.87 -11.75
CA PHE A 115 3.56 2.55 -12.44
C PHE A 115 3.05 3.74 -13.28
N TYR A 116 1.93 3.57 -13.97
CA TYR A 116 1.28 4.66 -14.71
C TYR A 116 0.86 5.81 -13.78
N LEU A 117 0.23 5.50 -12.64
CA LEU A 117 -0.16 6.52 -11.65
C LEU A 117 1.05 7.29 -11.12
N PHE A 118 2.19 6.62 -10.91
CA PHE A 118 3.43 7.28 -10.51
C PHE A 118 3.92 8.29 -11.56
N ILE A 119 3.81 7.98 -12.85
CA ILE A 119 4.18 8.90 -13.94
C ILE A 119 3.20 10.08 -14.01
N VAL A 120 1.90 9.82 -13.88
CA VAL A 120 0.83 10.84 -13.97
C VAL A 120 0.84 11.84 -12.80
N GLN A 121 1.44 11.47 -11.66
CA GLN A 121 1.52 12.35 -10.50
C GLN A 121 2.24 13.67 -10.80
N LYS A 122 3.26 13.66 -11.67
CA LYS A 122 4.04 14.85 -12.05
C LYS A 122 3.25 15.88 -12.87
N PRO A 123 2.61 15.53 -14.01
CA PRO A 123 1.83 16.50 -14.78
C PRO A 123 0.61 17.02 -14.02
N LEU A 124 0.02 16.23 -13.12
CA LEU A 124 -1.12 16.66 -12.31
C LEU A 124 -0.76 17.84 -11.38
N LEU A 125 0.39 17.76 -10.70
CA LEU A 125 0.90 18.86 -9.87
C LEU A 125 1.15 20.12 -10.70
N MET A 126 1.65 19.95 -11.92
CA MET A 126 1.94 21.04 -12.85
C MET A 126 0.64 21.74 -13.33
N MET A 127 -0.43 20.99 -13.56
CA MET A 127 -1.76 21.54 -13.89
C MET A 127 -2.35 22.33 -12.72
N GLN A 128 -2.21 21.83 -11.48
CA GLN A 128 -2.68 22.55 -10.29
C GLN A 128 -1.94 23.88 -10.09
N ALA A 129 -0.61 23.87 -10.23
CA ALA A 129 0.20 25.09 -10.13
C ALA A 129 -0.19 26.14 -11.19
N LYS A 130 -0.44 25.69 -12.43
CA LYS A 130 -0.83 26.58 -13.54
C LYS A 130 -2.23 27.17 -13.33
N ALA A 131 -3.18 26.38 -12.83
CA ALA A 131 -4.53 26.86 -12.51
C ALA A 131 -4.51 27.90 -11.38
N LEU A 132 -3.66 27.69 -10.36
CA LEU A 132 -3.53 28.61 -9.23
C LEU A 132 -2.89 29.95 -9.63
N MET A 133 -1.92 29.95 -10.56
CA MET A 133 -1.39 31.20 -11.13
C MET A 133 -2.43 31.98 -11.94
N VAL A 134 -3.34 31.30 -12.66
CA VAL A 134 -4.40 31.95 -13.44
C VAL A 134 -5.46 32.59 -12.55
N LEU A 135 -5.76 31.99 -11.39
CA LEU A 135 -6.71 32.55 -10.42
C LEU A 135 -6.15 33.73 -9.61
N LEU A 136 -4.82 33.91 -9.60
CA LEU A 136 -4.12 35.00 -8.90
C LEU A 136 -3.83 36.22 -9.82
N HIS A 137 -4.16 36.14 -11.11
CA HIS A 137 -4.20 37.27 -12.05
C HIS A 137 -5.65 37.71 -12.27
#